data_AF-A0A1E5QAH1-F1
#
_entry.id   AF-A0A1E5QAH1-F1
#
_cell.length_a   1.000
_cell.length_b   1.000
_cell.length_c   1.000
_cell.angle_alpha   90.00
_cell.angle_beta   90.00
_cell.angle_gamma   90.00
#
_symmetry.space_group_name_H-M   'P 1'
#
loop_
_entity.id
_entity.type
_entity.pdbx_description
1 polymer ?
#
loop_
_entity_poly.entity_id
_entity_poly.type
_entity_poly.pdbx_seq_one_letter_code
_entity_poly.pdbx_strand_id
1 'polypeptide(L)'
;MSDEELIREELEKTASLISGARRLMAEGRHVDLSAMEDRVRAITQAITAAAPKVAAGYRDHLEALMQALEVLETDLQSHHEALQDGLSAIRQREAHDAYKPKK
;
A
#
# COMPACT_ATOMS: atom_id res chain seq x y z
N MET A 1 -25.12 14.31 -5.22
CA MET A 1 -24.07 13.34 -5.56
C MET A 1 -24.74 12.03 -5.86
N SER A 2 -24.54 11.49 -7.05
CA SER A 2 -24.99 10.13 -7.38
C SER A 2 -24.03 9.12 -6.74
N ASP A 3 -24.52 7.91 -6.46
CA ASP A 3 -23.67 6.80 -5.95
C ASP A 3 -22.48 6.52 -6.88
N GLU A 4 -22.66 6.79 -8.17
CA GLU A 4 -21.66 6.65 -9.23
C GLU A 4 -20.50 7.66 -9.10
N GLU A 5 -20.79 8.91 -8.74
CA GLU A 5 -19.77 9.93 -8.46
C GLU A 5 -18.96 9.58 -7.22
N LEU A 6 -19.62 9.08 -6.18
CA LEU A 6 -19.00 8.74 -4.91
C LEU A 6 -18.04 7.56 -5.06
N ILE A 7 -18.44 6.50 -5.77
CA ILE A 7 -17.57 5.35 -6.06
C ILE A 7 -16.35 5.77 -6.89
N ARG A 8 -16.55 6.59 -7.93
CA ARG A 8 -15.46 7.08 -8.78
C ARG A 8 -14.45 7.92 -7.99
N GLU A 9 -14.94 8.87 -7.19
CA GLU A 9 -14.09 9.76 -6.42
C GLU A 9 -13.27 9.00 -5.36
N GLU A 10 -13.88 8.01 -4.71
CA GLU A 10 -13.15 7.18 -3.74
C GLU A 10 -12.13 6.24 -4.40
N LEU A 11 -12.42 5.71 -5.60
CA LEU A 11 -11.44 4.97 -6.39
C LEU A 11 -10.23 5.83 -6.78
N GLU A 12 -10.46 7.04 -7.26
CA GLU A 12 -9.39 7.97 -7.66
C GLU A 12 -8.50 8.36 -6.47
N LYS A 13 -9.11 8.67 -5.33
CA LYS A 13 -8.38 8.99 -4.10
C LYS A 13 -7.60 7.79 -3.57
N THR A 14 -8.14 6.58 -3.68
CA THR A 14 -7.44 5.34 -3.27
C THR A 14 -6.23 5.08 -4.16
N ALA A 15 -6.37 5.23 -5.48
CA ALA A 15 -5.24 5.13 -6.41
C ALA A 15 -4.15 6.17 -6.12
N SER A 16 -4.55 7.41 -5.79
CA SER A 16 -3.61 8.47 -5.39
C SER A 16 -2.86 8.09 -4.11
N LEU A 17 -3.54 7.57 -3.10
CA LEU A 17 -2.90 7.10 -1.86
C LEU A 17 -1.92 5.95 -2.09
N ILE A 18 -2.28 4.97 -2.93
CA ILE A 18 -1.38 3.86 -3.30
C ILE A 18 -0.11 4.42 -3.95
N SER A 19 -0.25 5.37 -4.89
CA SER A 19 0.91 6.00 -5.53
C SER A 19 1.79 6.79 -4.54
N GLY A 20 1.17 7.50 -3.59
CA GLY A 20 1.86 8.22 -2.53
C GLY A 20 2.59 7.30 -1.55
N ALA A 21 1.94 6.20 -1.15
CA ALA A 21 2.51 5.17 -0.29
C ALA A 21 3.77 4.57 -0.93
N ARG A 22 3.70 4.18 -2.21
CA ARG A 22 4.85 3.63 -2.95
C ARG A 22 6.02 4.61 -3.01
N ARG A 23 5.74 5.90 -3.22
CA ARG A 23 6.77 6.94 -3.20
C ARG A 23 7.41 7.10 -1.82
N LEU A 24 6.60 7.13 -0.75
CA LEU A 24 7.11 7.25 0.61
C LEU A 24 7.98 6.04 1.00
N MET A 25 7.60 4.83 0.57
CA MET A 25 8.42 3.63 0.75
C MET A 25 9.74 3.72 -0.02
N ALA A 26 9.74 4.22 -1.25
CA ALA A 26 10.97 4.45 -2.01
C ALA A 26 11.91 5.46 -1.33
N GLU A 27 11.36 6.39 -0.55
CA GLU A 27 12.11 7.35 0.28
C GLU A 27 12.52 6.76 1.65
N GLY A 28 12.22 5.48 1.93
CA GLY A 28 12.53 4.81 3.21
C GLY A 28 11.67 5.28 4.38
N ARG A 29 10.54 5.94 4.11
CA ARG A 29 9.65 6.51 5.12
C ARG A 29 8.54 5.52 5.50
N HIS A 30 8.08 5.65 6.75
CA HIS A 30 6.92 4.89 7.21
C HIS A 30 5.65 5.39 6.51
N VAL A 31 4.78 4.45 6.14
CA VAL A 31 3.50 4.71 5.49
C VAL A 31 2.38 4.41 6.48
N ASP A 32 1.49 5.38 6.69
CA ASP A 32 0.23 5.18 7.39
C ASP A 32 -0.85 4.76 6.38
N LEU A 33 -1.36 3.54 6.55
CA LEU A 33 -2.38 2.94 5.67
C LEU A 33 -3.80 3.04 6.24
N SER A 34 -4.00 3.64 7.42
CA SER A 34 -5.32 3.77 8.05
C SER A 34 -6.32 4.48 7.13
N ALA A 35 -5.90 5.59 6.51
CA ALA A 35 -6.71 6.33 5.56
C ALA A 35 -7.06 5.54 4.29
N MET A 36 -6.29 4.51 3.93
CA MET A 36 -6.59 3.64 2.79
C MET A 36 -7.63 2.59 3.19
N GLU A 37 -7.54 2.04 4.39
CA GLU A 37 -8.52 1.07 4.91
C GLU A 37 -9.93 1.68 4.98
N ASP A 38 -10.04 2.91 5.51
CA ASP A 38 -11.32 3.62 5.60
C ASP A 38 -11.97 3.84 4.24
N ARG A 39 -11.17 4.12 3.21
CA ARG A 39 -11.66 4.33 1.84
C ARG A 39 -12.08 3.05 1.14
N VAL A 40 -11.30 1.98 1.26
CA VAL A 40 -11.68 0.67 0.72
C VAL A 40 -12.99 0.20 1.35
N ARG A 41 -13.17 0.46 2.65
CA ARG A 41 -14.43 0.19 3.36
C ARG A 41 -15.58 1.02 2.78
N ALA A 42 -15.38 2.32 2.55
CA ALA A 42 -16.39 3.20 1.96
C ALA A 42 -16.79 2.75 0.53
N ILE A 43 -15.82 2.37 -0.32
CA ILE A 43 -16.05 1.85 -1.67
C ILE A 43 -16.89 0.58 -1.62
N THR A 44 -16.53 -0.36 -0.73
CA THR A 44 -17.23 -1.63 -0.59
C THR A 44 -18.67 -1.43 -0.11
N GLN A 45 -18.88 -0.53 0.85
CA GLN A 45 -20.21 -0.16 1.34
C GLN A 45 -21.06 0.50 0.24
N ALA A 46 -20.47 1.44 -0.51
CA ALA A 46 -21.16 2.12 -1.61
C ALA A 46 -21.58 1.15 -2.72
N ILE A 47 -20.72 0.20 -3.10
CA ILE A 47 -21.02 -0.80 -4.13
C ILE A 47 -22.07 -1.82 -3.64
N THR A 48 -22.02 -2.21 -2.37
CA THR A 48 -23.01 -3.11 -1.76
C THR A 48 -24.39 -2.47 -1.70
N ALA A 49 -24.44 -1.15 -1.47
CA ALA A 49 -25.69 -0.38 -1.45
C ALA A 49 -26.22 -0.03 -2.85
N ALA A 50 -25.36 -0.06 -3.88
CA ALA A 50 -25.73 0.30 -5.24
C ALA A 50 -26.62 -0.75 -5.92
N ALA A 51 -27.41 -0.30 -6.90
CA ALA A 51 -28.21 -1.21 -7.72
C ALA A 51 -27.32 -2.23 -8.47
N PRO A 52 -27.77 -3.48 -8.71
CA PRO A 52 -26.96 -4.53 -9.34
C PRO A 52 -26.37 -4.13 -10.70
N LYS A 53 -27.08 -3.30 -11.48
CA LYS A 53 -26.63 -2.79 -12.77
C LYS A 53 -25.45 -1.80 -12.64
N VAL A 54 -25.44 -1.01 -11.58
CA VAL A 54 -24.36 -0.06 -11.26
C VAL A 54 -23.16 -0.85 -10.71
N ALA A 55 -23.39 -1.75 -9.75
CA ALA A 55 -22.34 -2.62 -9.20
C ALA A 55 -21.62 -3.44 -10.28
N ALA A 56 -22.34 -3.96 -11.27
CA ALA A 56 -21.75 -4.68 -12.40
C ALA A 56 -20.79 -3.82 -13.25
N GLY A 57 -21.05 -2.51 -13.38
CA GLY A 57 -20.18 -1.59 -14.12
C GLY A 57 -18.85 -1.29 -13.42
N TYR A 58 -18.75 -1.56 -12.12
CA TYR A 58 -17.53 -1.32 -11.33
C TYR A 58 -16.68 -2.56 -11.12
N ARG A 59 -17.06 -3.71 -11.66
CA ARG A 59 -16.31 -4.97 -11.50
C ARG A 59 -14.85 -4.82 -11.91
N ASP A 60 -14.60 -4.30 -13.12
CA ASP A 60 -13.23 -4.13 -13.64
C ASP A 60 -12.42 -3.14 -12.80
N HIS A 61 -13.08 -2.12 -12.25
CA HIS A 61 -12.45 -1.12 -11.38
C HIS A 61 -12.07 -1.70 -10.01
N LEU A 62 -12.91 -2.56 -9.45
CA LEU A 62 -12.63 -3.29 -8.22
C LEU A 62 -11.48 -4.29 -8.42
N GLU A 63 -11.45 -4.98 -9.57
CA GLU A 63 -10.36 -5.89 -9.90
C GLU A 63 -9.03 -5.15 -10.06
N ALA A 64 -9.03 -3.99 -10.72
CA ALA A 64 -7.86 -3.12 -10.79
C ALA A 64 -7.42 -2.61 -9.41
N LEU A 65 -8.37 -2.28 -8.52
CA LEU A 65 -8.06 -1.89 -7.15
C LEU A 65 -7.42 -3.05 -6.36
N MET A 66 -7.95 -4.26 -6.49
CA MET A 66 -7.37 -5.46 -5.86
C MET A 66 -5.94 -5.69 -6.33
N GLN A 67 -5.70 -5.67 -7.65
CA GLN A 67 -4.35 -5.82 -8.20
C GLN A 67 -3.39 -4.75 -7.69
N ALA A 68 -3.85 -3.50 -7.57
CA ALA A 68 -3.04 -2.42 -7.02
C ALA A 68 -2.69 -2.64 -5.54
N LEU A 69 -3.61 -3.21 -4.75
CA LEU A 69 -3.37 -3.57 -3.34
C LEU A 69 -2.39 -4.75 -3.22
N GLU A 70 -2.50 -5.77 -4.07
CA GLU A 70 -1.56 -6.90 -4.11
C GLU A 70 -0.13 -6.45 -4.45
N VAL A 71 0.01 -5.52 -5.41
CA VAL A 71 1.30 -4.91 -5.74
C VAL A 71 1.84 -4.12 -4.54
N LEU A 72 0.98 -3.34 -3.86
CA LEU A 72 1.39 -2.59 -2.68
C LEU A 72 1.84 -3.51 -1.53
N GLU A 73 1.15 -4.62 -1.31
CA GLU A 73 1.55 -5.65 -0.33
C GLU A 73 2.93 -6.22 -0.67
N THR A 74 3.16 -6.56 -1.92
CA THR A 74 4.45 -7.08 -2.40
C THR A 74 5.58 -6.05 -2.19
N ASP A 75 5.31 -4.78 -2.51
CA ASP A 75 6.26 -3.68 -2.31
C ASP A 75 6.58 -3.49 -0.81
N LEU A 76 5.57 -3.59 0.07
CA LEU A 76 5.74 -3.50 1.53
C LEU A 76 6.59 -4.64 2.09
N GLN A 77 6.33 -5.88 1.67
CA GLN A 77 7.11 -7.05 2.07
C GLN A 77 8.57 -6.91 1.62
N SER A 78 8.79 -6.55 0.36
CA SER A 78 10.13 -6.33 -0.19
C SER A 78 10.89 -5.23 0.55
N HIS A 79 10.22 -4.13 0.87
CA HIS A 79 10.82 -3.02 1.63
C HIS A 79 11.17 -3.45 3.07
N HIS A 80 10.33 -4.26 3.71
CA HIS A 80 10.61 -4.79 5.05
C HIS A 80 11.83 -5.72 5.05
N GLU A 81 11.93 -6.63 4.08
CA GLU A 81 13.08 -7.52 3.90
C GLU A 81 14.37 -6.72 3.68
N ALA A 82 14.34 -5.71 2.79
CA ALA A 82 15.49 -4.85 2.54
C ALA A 82 15.98 -4.11 3.79
N LEU A 83 15.06 -3.66 4.65
CA LEU A 83 15.41 -3.03 5.93
C LEU A 83 16.01 -4.03 6.92
N GLN A 84 15.49 -5.26 6.98
CA GLN A 84 16.04 -6.32 7.82
C GLN A 84 17.45 -6.73 7.39
N ASP A 85 17.68 -6.86 6.08
CA ASP A 85 18.99 -7.17 5.51
C ASP A 85 20.00 -6.05 5.80
N GLY A 86 19.60 -4.79 5.59
CA GLY A 86 20.43 -3.63 5.90
C GLY A 86 20.85 -3.58 7.38
N LEU A 87 19.90 -3.85 8.29
CA LEU A 87 20.18 -3.91 9.73
C LEU A 87 21.15 -5.07 10.07
N SER A 88 20.95 -6.23 9.46
CA SER A 88 21.80 -7.41 9.65
C SER A 88 23.23 -7.16 9.17
N ALA A 89 23.40 -6.50 8.02
CA ALA A 89 24.70 -6.11 7.48
C ALA A 89 25.44 -5.11 8.38
N ILE A 90 24.73 -4.12 8.95
CA ILE A 90 25.31 -3.17 9.91
C ILE A 90 25.81 -3.91 11.16
N ARG A 91 24.98 -4.78 11.75
CA ARG A 91 25.35 -5.58 12.92
C ARG A 91 26.55 -6.48 12.64
N GLN A 92 26.60 -7.11 11.49
CA GLN A 92 27.72 -7.97 11.09
C GLN A 92 29.02 -7.15 10.95
N ARG A 93 28.96 -5.94 10.39
CA ARG A 93 30.09 -5.02 10.30
C ARG A 93 30.59 -4.60 11.68
N GLU A 94 29.69 -4.20 12.58
CA GLU A 94 30.05 -3.82 13.95
C GLU A 94 30.70 -4.97 14.72
N ALA A 95 30.16 -6.19 14.59
CA ALA A 95 30.75 -7.38 15.19
C ALA A 95 32.17 -7.64 14.63
N HIS A 96 32.33 -7.57 13.31
CA HIS A 96 33.63 -7.77 12.67
C HIS A 96 34.67 -6.72 13.10
N ASP A 97 34.27 -5.46 13.23
CA ASP A 97 35.16 -4.38 13.69
C ASP A 97 35.53 -4.52 15.19
N ALA A 98 34.62 -5.04 16.02
CA ALA A 98 34.89 -5.33 17.43
C ALA A 98 35.90 -6.47 17.63
N TYR A 99 35.91 -7.47 16.74
CA TYR A 99 36.87 -8.59 16.78
C TYR A 99 38.20 -8.31 16.07
N LYS A 100 38.36 -7.17 15.38
CA LYS A 100 39.66 -6.75 14.86
C LYS A 100 40.55 -6.26 16.00
N PRO A 101 41.72 -6.89 16.26
CA PRO A 101 42.62 -6.41 17.29
C PRO A 101 43.15 -5.03 16.89
N LYS A 102 43.01 -4.06 17.80
CA LYS A 102 43.67 -2.74 17.68
C LYS A 102 45.18 -2.99 17.61
N LYS A 103 45.79 -2.75 16.45
CA LYS A 103 47.24 -2.61 16.32
C LYS A 103 47.68 -1.26 16.87
#